data_AF-A0A811SZW3-F1
#
_entry.id   AF-A0A811SZW3-F1
#
_cell.length_a   1.000
_cell.length_b   1.000
_cell.length_c   1.000
_cell.angle_alpha   90.00
_cell.angle_beta   90.00
_cell.angle_gamma   90.00
#
_symmetry.space_group_name_H-M   'P 1'
#
loop_
_entity.id
_entity.type
_entity.pdbx_description
1 polymer ?
#
loop_
_entity_poly.entity_id
_entity_poly.type
_entity_poly.pdbx_seq_one_letter_code
_entity_poly.pdbx_strand_id
1 'polypeptide(L)'
;MKMNKFHIFIVIILLFVFAVFGYYIYSYNQDFQQDLAEHQSNIQSAKNKQASIDKQFEQTQQQKEKSLEQQEISQKLKDEDGDGLTYEQEIRLGTNDNERDTDGDGIDDNEDKHPAGGGQTYKITVYWTHRGLPHSTQFGIAEDKYWHYKSQPRSSCCDDWAKFVTPDDPTIQTIAQDVADASISTGDTNKARIAINFVESMVYEYDIDYISQLEWPKYPIETIIDQRGDCEDTSFLMASILEALDYDTIIRCWFN
;
A
#
# COMPACT_ATOMS: atom_id res chain seq x y z
N MET A 1 104.82 -23.39 -51.47
CA MET A 1 104.70 -22.01 -50.94
C MET A 1 104.73 -22.10 -49.41
N LYS A 2 105.91 -21.92 -48.80
CA LYS A 2 106.09 -22.07 -47.33
C LYS A 2 105.53 -20.81 -46.65
N MET A 3 104.34 -20.92 -46.08
CA MET A 3 103.76 -19.85 -45.28
C MET A 3 104.68 -19.53 -44.09
N ASN A 4 105.06 -18.26 -43.96
CA ASN A 4 105.86 -17.76 -42.87
C ASN A 4 105.08 -17.95 -41.55
N LYS A 5 105.72 -18.44 -40.48
CA LYS A 5 105.07 -18.70 -39.18
C LYS A 5 104.32 -17.46 -38.65
N PHE A 6 104.75 -16.27 -39.05
CA PHE A 6 104.09 -14.99 -38.78
C PHE A 6 102.69 -14.84 -39.43
N HIS A 7 102.49 -15.32 -40.67
CA HIS A 7 101.18 -15.27 -41.33
C HIS A 7 100.17 -16.24 -40.71
N ILE A 8 100.61 -17.43 -40.31
CA ILE A 8 99.76 -18.40 -39.59
C ILE A 8 99.27 -17.80 -38.26
N PHE A 9 100.17 -17.10 -37.55
CA PHE A 9 99.83 -16.44 -36.29
C PHE A 9 98.80 -15.30 -36.47
N ILE A 10 98.94 -14.47 -37.51
CA ILE A 10 97.96 -13.41 -37.83
C ILE A 10 96.57 -13.99 -38.17
N VAL A 11 96.52 -15.09 -38.95
CA VAL A 11 95.25 -15.75 -39.30
C VAL A 11 94.57 -16.34 -38.06
N ILE A 12 95.32 -16.93 -37.13
CA ILE A 12 94.78 -17.44 -35.86
C ILE A 12 94.24 -16.30 -34.99
N ILE A 13 94.94 -15.17 -34.91
CA ILE A 13 94.45 -13.99 -34.19
C ILE A 13 93.16 -13.45 -34.81
N LEU A 14 93.09 -13.34 -36.14
CA LEU A 14 91.88 -12.90 -36.83
C LEU A 14 90.70 -13.84 -36.58
N LEU A 15 90.90 -15.16 -36.66
CA LEU A 15 89.85 -16.14 -36.34
C LEU A 15 89.40 -16.04 -34.88
N PHE A 16 90.32 -15.80 -33.95
CA PHE A 16 89.99 -15.58 -32.55
C PHE A 16 89.18 -14.30 -32.34
N VAL A 17 89.55 -13.20 -33.00
CA VAL A 17 88.80 -11.93 -32.96
C VAL A 17 87.39 -12.10 -33.53
N PHE A 18 87.23 -12.80 -34.66
CA PHE A 18 85.92 -13.11 -35.23
C PHE A 18 85.08 -14.02 -34.33
N ALA A 19 85.69 -15.00 -33.66
CA ALA A 19 84.99 -15.87 -32.71
C ALA A 19 84.51 -15.09 -31.48
N VAL A 20 85.35 -14.21 -30.93
CA VAL A 20 84.99 -13.33 -29.79
C VAL A 20 83.88 -12.34 -30.20
N PHE A 21 83.99 -11.72 -31.38
CA PHE A 21 82.98 -10.80 -31.89
C PHE A 21 81.65 -11.50 -32.20
N GLY A 22 81.70 -12.69 -32.79
CA GLY A 22 80.52 -13.52 -33.04
C GLY A 22 79.84 -13.96 -31.74
N TYR A 23 80.62 -14.33 -30.72
CA TYR A 23 80.10 -14.62 -29.38
C TYR A 23 79.44 -13.38 -28.75
N TYR A 24 80.06 -12.20 -28.88
CA TYR A 24 79.50 -10.95 -28.37
C TYR A 24 78.14 -10.62 -29.02
N ILE A 25 78.03 -10.68 -30.35
CA ILE A 25 76.77 -10.49 -31.09
C ILE A 25 75.72 -11.52 -30.66
N TYR A 26 76.10 -12.79 -30.54
CA TYR A 26 75.19 -13.84 -30.11
C TYR A 26 74.65 -13.58 -28.69
N SER A 27 75.52 -13.22 -27.74
CA SER A 27 75.11 -12.89 -26.37
C SER A 27 74.17 -11.68 -26.32
N TYR A 28 74.50 -10.61 -27.06
CA TYR A 28 73.67 -9.41 -27.13
C TYR A 28 72.30 -9.68 -27.74
N ASN A 29 72.23 -10.51 -28.78
CA ASN A 29 70.97 -10.91 -29.40
C ASN A 29 70.12 -11.76 -28.44
N GLN A 30 70.72 -12.64 -27.62
CA GLN A 30 69.98 -13.41 -26.61
C GLN A 30 69.38 -12.49 -25.54
N ASP A 31 70.16 -11.56 -24.99
CA ASP A 31 69.69 -10.59 -23.99
C ASP A 31 68.53 -9.76 -24.55
N PHE A 32 68.62 -9.27 -25.79
CA PHE A 32 67.54 -8.54 -26.44
C PHE A 32 66.26 -9.38 -26.64
N GLN A 33 66.39 -10.65 -27.03
CA GLN A 33 65.22 -11.54 -27.16
C GLN A 33 64.56 -11.80 -25.79
N GLN A 34 65.36 -11.90 -24.72
CA GLN A 34 64.86 -12.06 -23.36
C GLN A 34 64.10 -10.81 -22.89
N ASP A 35 64.65 -9.62 -23.10
CA ASP A 35 63.99 -8.34 -22.78
C ASP A 35 62.69 -8.17 -23.58
N LEU A 36 62.69 -8.53 -24.87
CA LEU A 36 61.51 -8.47 -25.72
C LEU A 36 60.41 -9.43 -25.24
N ALA A 37 60.78 -10.65 -24.82
CA ALA A 37 59.85 -11.63 -24.27
C ALA A 37 59.26 -11.17 -22.93
N GLU A 38 60.08 -10.56 -22.06
CA GLU A 38 59.62 -9.99 -20.80
C GLU A 38 58.64 -8.82 -21.03
N HIS A 39 58.96 -7.90 -21.95
CA HIS A 39 58.06 -6.82 -22.33
C HIS A 39 56.73 -7.33 -22.88
N GLN A 40 56.74 -8.33 -23.76
CA GLN A 40 55.52 -8.95 -24.30
C GLN A 40 54.68 -9.61 -23.19
N SER A 41 55.34 -10.31 -22.25
CA SER A 41 54.69 -10.91 -21.08
C SER A 41 54.02 -9.85 -20.19
N ASN A 42 54.73 -8.75 -19.91
CA ASN A 42 54.22 -7.64 -19.11
C ASN A 42 53.02 -6.96 -19.79
N ILE A 43 53.06 -6.76 -21.11
CA ILE A 43 51.93 -6.24 -21.89
C ILE A 43 50.74 -7.20 -21.82
N GLN A 44 50.96 -8.51 -21.96
CA GLN A 44 49.87 -9.48 -21.88
C GLN A 44 49.26 -9.54 -20.48
N SER A 45 50.08 -9.48 -19.44
CA SER A 45 49.64 -9.37 -18.05
C SER A 45 48.78 -8.12 -17.82
N ALA A 46 49.22 -6.96 -18.33
CA ALA A 46 48.47 -5.72 -18.27
C ALA A 46 47.12 -5.81 -19.02
N LYS A 47 47.09 -6.42 -20.22
CA LYS A 47 45.85 -6.67 -20.97
C LYS A 47 44.88 -7.58 -20.21
N ASN A 48 45.38 -8.67 -19.63
CA ASN A 48 44.56 -9.59 -18.83
C ASN A 48 43.99 -8.87 -17.59
N LYS A 49 44.80 -8.04 -16.93
CA LYS A 49 44.36 -7.22 -15.80
C LYS A 49 43.28 -6.22 -16.24
N GLN A 50 43.46 -5.52 -17.35
CA GLN A 50 42.45 -4.59 -17.88
C GLN A 50 41.13 -5.32 -18.20
N ALA A 51 41.18 -6.46 -18.89
CA ALA A 51 39.99 -7.26 -19.18
C ALA A 51 39.27 -7.75 -17.91
N SER A 52 40.02 -8.06 -16.84
CA SER A 52 39.42 -8.42 -15.55
C SER A 52 38.71 -7.24 -14.87
N ILE A 53 39.26 -6.03 -14.99
CA ILE A 53 38.67 -4.79 -14.48
C ILE A 53 37.41 -4.46 -15.27
N ASP A 54 37.46 -4.52 -16.59
CA ASP A 54 36.31 -4.24 -17.46
C ASP A 54 35.15 -5.20 -17.14
N LYS A 55 35.45 -6.49 -17.00
CA LYS A 55 34.46 -7.50 -16.58
C LYS A 55 33.88 -7.21 -15.21
N GLN A 56 34.71 -6.80 -14.24
CA GLN A 56 34.24 -6.44 -12.90
C GLN A 56 33.36 -5.18 -12.92
N PHE A 57 33.71 -4.19 -13.76
CA PHE A 57 32.94 -2.98 -13.94
C PHE A 57 31.56 -3.28 -14.54
N GLU A 58 31.49 -4.07 -15.61
CA GLU A 58 30.22 -4.50 -16.22
C GLU A 58 29.34 -5.26 -15.21
N GLN A 59 29.92 -6.19 -14.45
CA GLN A 59 29.20 -6.91 -13.40
C GLN A 59 28.66 -5.98 -12.32
N THR A 60 29.43 -4.97 -11.93
CA THR A 60 29.02 -3.98 -10.92
C THR A 60 27.85 -3.12 -11.42
N GLN A 61 27.89 -2.69 -12.69
CA GLN A 61 26.78 -1.92 -13.28
C GLN A 61 25.50 -2.76 -13.32
N GLN A 62 25.59 -4.01 -13.78
CA GLN A 62 24.43 -4.92 -13.82
C GLN A 62 23.85 -5.20 -12.43
N GLN A 63 24.68 -5.35 -11.41
CA GLN A 63 24.21 -5.54 -10.03
C GLN A 63 23.47 -4.30 -9.50
N LYS A 64 23.99 -3.11 -9.80
CA LYS A 64 23.38 -1.84 -9.39
C LYS A 64 22.04 -1.61 -10.07
N GLU A 65 21.95 -1.87 -11.37
CA GLU A 65 20.68 -1.78 -12.11
C GLU A 65 19.63 -2.73 -11.54
N LYS A 66 19.99 -3.98 -11.28
CA LYS A 66 19.08 -4.96 -10.64
C LYS A 66 18.63 -4.54 -9.24
N SER A 67 19.52 -3.94 -8.44
CA SER A 67 19.15 -3.49 -7.10
C SER A 67 18.20 -2.30 -7.14
N LEU A 68 18.38 -1.38 -8.10
CA LEU A 68 17.48 -0.26 -8.33
C LEU A 68 16.10 -0.75 -8.79
N GLU A 69 16.07 -1.66 -9.75
CA GLU A 69 14.82 -2.26 -10.24
C GLU A 69 14.07 -2.99 -9.11
N GLN A 70 14.78 -3.74 -8.26
CA GLN A 70 14.18 -4.38 -7.08
C GLN A 70 13.64 -3.37 -6.08
N GLN A 71 14.34 -2.26 -5.84
CA GLN A 71 13.87 -1.20 -4.95
C GLN A 71 12.62 -0.52 -5.50
N GLU A 72 12.57 -0.22 -6.79
CA GLU A 72 11.40 0.37 -7.45
C GLU A 72 10.19 -0.57 -7.39
N ILE A 73 10.37 -1.86 -7.69
CA ILE A 73 9.29 -2.86 -7.58
C ILE A 73 8.81 -2.97 -6.13
N SER A 74 9.74 -3.01 -5.18
CA SER A 74 9.40 -3.09 -3.75
C SER A 74 8.61 -1.88 -3.28
N GLN A 75 8.89 -0.68 -3.79
CA GLN A 75 8.14 0.52 -3.45
C GLN A 75 6.74 0.50 -4.06
N LYS A 76 6.60 0.07 -5.32
CA LYS A 76 5.30 0.00 -5.99
C LYS A 76 4.33 -1.01 -5.40
N LEU A 77 4.85 -2.06 -4.78
CA LEU A 77 4.09 -3.13 -4.14
C LEU A 77 3.93 -2.92 -2.63
N LYS A 78 4.45 -1.82 -2.09
CA LYS A 78 4.25 -1.45 -0.70
C LYS A 78 2.77 -1.09 -0.48
N ASP A 79 2.26 -1.44 0.69
CA ASP A 79 0.91 -1.18 1.19
C ASP A 79 1.16 -0.79 2.65
N GLU A 80 1.18 0.51 2.94
CA GLU A 80 1.68 1.04 4.21
C GLU A 80 0.61 1.06 5.31
N ASP A 81 -0.66 1.23 4.97
CA ASP A 81 -1.78 1.23 5.92
C ASP A 81 -2.49 -0.14 6.04
N GLY A 82 -2.24 -1.07 5.11
CA GLY A 82 -2.73 -2.43 5.15
C GLY A 82 -4.18 -2.58 4.69
N ASP A 83 -4.73 -1.63 3.94
CA ASP A 83 -6.05 -1.78 3.31
C ASP A 83 -6.05 -2.78 2.13
N GLY A 84 -4.87 -3.10 1.58
CA GLY A 84 -4.70 -4.03 0.47
C GLY A 84 -4.55 -3.38 -0.91
N LEU A 85 -4.47 -2.06 -1.00
CA LEU A 85 -3.99 -1.33 -2.17
C LEU A 85 -2.48 -1.15 -2.09
N THR A 86 -1.80 -1.32 -3.23
CA THR A 86 -0.38 -0.96 -3.30
C THR A 86 -0.22 0.53 -3.56
N TYR A 87 0.91 1.11 -3.18
CA TYR A 87 1.28 2.50 -3.45
C TYR A 87 1.04 2.94 -4.90
N GLU A 88 1.28 2.05 -5.88
CA GLU A 88 1.00 2.35 -7.29
C GLU A 88 -0.51 2.33 -7.62
N GLN A 89 -1.32 1.50 -6.95
CA GLN A 89 -2.78 1.54 -7.05
C GLN A 89 -3.33 2.83 -6.46
N GLU A 90 -2.84 3.22 -5.31
CA GLU A 90 -3.30 4.42 -4.62
C GLU A 90 -3.01 5.71 -5.37
N ILE A 91 -1.80 5.86 -5.91
CA ILE A 91 -1.49 6.98 -6.80
C ILE A 91 -2.48 7.06 -7.97
N ARG A 92 -2.95 5.93 -8.49
CA ARG A 92 -3.93 5.90 -9.60
C ARG A 92 -5.33 6.26 -9.14
N LEU A 93 -5.72 5.88 -7.93
CA LEU A 93 -7.03 6.17 -7.34
C LEU A 93 -7.09 7.58 -6.72
N GLY A 94 -5.94 8.19 -6.45
CA GLY A 94 -5.83 9.47 -5.76
C GLY A 94 -5.91 9.36 -4.25
N THR A 95 -5.66 8.16 -3.70
CA THR A 95 -5.72 7.84 -2.27
C THR A 95 -4.38 8.01 -1.58
N ASN A 96 -4.34 7.83 -0.26
CA ASN A 96 -3.19 8.08 0.60
C ASN A 96 -2.74 6.81 1.34
N ASP A 97 -1.55 6.28 0.99
CA ASP A 97 -0.91 5.06 1.55
C ASP A 97 -0.81 4.96 3.07
N ASN A 98 -1.09 6.04 3.79
CA ASN A 98 -1.03 6.06 5.25
C ASN A 98 -2.42 6.10 5.90
N GLU A 99 -3.50 6.04 5.11
CA GLU A 99 -4.89 6.22 5.51
C GLU A 99 -5.77 5.19 4.80
N ARG A 100 -6.20 4.15 5.53
CA ARG A 100 -7.03 3.07 4.97
C ARG A 100 -8.33 3.53 4.32
N ASP A 101 -8.81 4.71 4.70
CA ASP A 101 -10.03 5.37 4.23
C ASP A 101 -9.65 6.84 3.99
N THR A 102 -9.34 7.17 2.73
CA THR A 102 -8.77 8.47 2.36
C THR A 102 -9.78 9.61 2.50
N ASP A 103 -11.04 9.38 2.15
CA ASP A 103 -12.07 10.41 2.16
C ASP A 103 -12.86 10.48 3.48
N GLY A 104 -12.63 9.49 4.36
CA GLY A 104 -13.12 9.45 5.73
C GLY A 104 -14.61 9.13 5.82
N ASP A 105 -15.17 8.45 4.82
CA ASP A 105 -16.59 8.12 4.80
C ASP A 105 -16.93 6.84 5.58
N GLY A 106 -15.92 6.08 5.99
CA GLY A 106 -16.01 4.85 6.78
C GLY A 106 -15.86 3.56 5.99
N ILE A 107 -15.46 3.63 4.72
CA ILE A 107 -15.18 2.47 3.86
C ILE A 107 -13.70 2.49 3.46
N ASP A 108 -13.03 1.34 3.59
CA ASP A 108 -11.63 1.24 3.16
C ASP A 108 -11.47 1.51 1.64
N ASP A 109 -10.38 2.15 1.24
CA ASP A 109 -10.15 2.61 -0.13
C ASP A 109 -10.20 1.47 -1.17
N ASN A 110 -9.80 0.26 -0.76
CA ASN A 110 -9.85 -0.95 -1.58
C ASN A 110 -11.29 -1.45 -1.89
N GLU A 111 -12.27 -1.07 -1.07
CA GLU A 111 -13.67 -1.51 -1.12
C GLU A 111 -14.62 -0.37 -1.56
N ASP A 112 -14.14 0.87 -1.53
CA ASP A 112 -14.91 2.02 -1.96
C ASP A 112 -14.87 2.26 -3.48
N LYS A 113 -16.00 2.73 -4.02
CA LYS A 113 -16.15 3.09 -5.43
C LYS A 113 -15.59 4.47 -5.74
N HIS A 114 -15.56 5.40 -4.78
CA HIS A 114 -14.88 6.69 -4.95
C HIS A 114 -13.97 6.98 -3.76
N PRO A 115 -12.88 6.21 -3.59
CA PRO A 115 -12.09 6.21 -2.35
C PRO A 115 -11.39 7.55 -2.03
N ALA A 116 -11.17 8.40 -3.05
CA ALA A 116 -10.67 9.76 -2.86
C ALA A 116 -11.79 10.83 -2.79
N GLY A 117 -13.04 10.39 -2.62
CA GLY A 117 -14.26 11.16 -2.67
C GLY A 117 -14.65 11.66 -4.06
N GLY A 118 -15.44 12.74 -4.08
CA GLY A 118 -15.88 13.41 -5.31
C GLY A 118 -17.15 12.83 -5.95
N GLY A 119 -17.78 11.84 -5.31
CA GLY A 119 -19.10 11.32 -5.66
C GLY A 119 -20.25 12.30 -5.34
N GLN A 120 -21.49 11.88 -5.65
CA GLN A 120 -22.66 12.61 -5.18
C GLN A 120 -22.82 12.43 -3.67
N THR A 121 -23.30 13.47 -2.99
CA THR A 121 -23.56 13.42 -1.54
C THR A 121 -25.01 13.75 -1.26
N TYR A 122 -25.70 12.86 -0.56
CA TYR A 122 -27.01 13.12 0.03
C TYR A 122 -26.85 14.02 1.25
N LYS A 123 -27.48 15.20 1.23
CA LYS A 123 -27.58 16.07 2.41
C LYS A 123 -28.84 15.69 3.18
N ILE A 124 -28.66 15.01 4.30
CA ILE A 124 -29.76 14.52 5.13
C ILE A 124 -29.82 15.34 6.41
N THR A 125 -31.04 15.73 6.79
CA THR A 125 -31.34 16.34 8.08
C THR A 125 -32.38 15.49 8.79
N VAL A 126 -32.03 14.95 9.95
CA VAL A 126 -32.95 14.22 10.82
C VAL A 126 -33.38 15.15 11.94
N TYR A 127 -34.69 15.36 12.09
CA TYR A 127 -35.25 16.16 13.16
C TYR A 127 -35.76 15.26 14.29
N TRP A 128 -35.35 15.56 15.52
CA TRP A 128 -35.74 14.79 16.70
C TRP A 128 -35.99 15.72 17.88
N THR A 129 -36.60 15.22 18.95
CA THR A 129 -37.00 16.04 20.09
C THR A 129 -36.60 15.39 21.40
N HIS A 130 -35.98 16.15 22.30
CA HIS A 130 -35.69 15.67 23.65
C HIS A 130 -36.16 16.69 24.68
N ARG A 131 -36.96 16.24 25.66
CA ARG A 131 -37.55 17.12 26.71
C ARG A 131 -38.30 18.34 26.14
N GLY A 132 -38.94 18.17 24.99
CA GLY A 132 -39.67 19.25 24.30
C GLY A 132 -38.77 20.28 23.60
N LEU A 133 -37.46 20.10 23.61
CA LEU A 133 -36.52 20.91 22.83
C LEU A 133 -36.28 20.25 21.46
N PRO A 134 -36.41 21.01 20.37
CA PRO A 134 -36.11 20.49 19.03
C PRO A 134 -34.59 20.37 18.84
N HIS A 135 -34.19 19.26 18.25
CA HIS A 135 -32.83 18.99 17.80
C HIS A 135 -32.86 18.60 16.32
N SER A 136 -31.72 18.77 15.66
CA SER A 136 -31.52 18.28 14.31
C SER A 136 -30.09 17.82 14.14
N THR A 137 -29.92 16.67 13.50
CA THR A 137 -28.62 16.15 13.11
C THR A 137 -28.50 16.26 11.61
N GLN A 138 -27.37 16.78 11.12
CA GLN A 138 -27.11 16.99 9.70
C GLN A 138 -25.81 16.31 9.30
N PHE A 139 -25.85 15.58 8.19
CA PHE A 139 -24.68 14.94 7.62
C PHE A 139 -24.78 14.90 6.10
N GLY A 140 -23.61 14.85 5.47
CA GLY A 140 -23.47 14.46 4.07
C GLY A 140 -23.15 12.97 4.02
N ILE A 141 -23.98 12.18 3.34
CA ILE A 141 -23.70 10.76 3.09
C ILE A 141 -23.35 10.60 1.62
N ALA A 142 -22.17 10.08 1.33
CA ALA A 142 -21.74 9.80 -0.03
C ALA A 142 -22.62 8.70 -0.68
N GLU A 143 -22.89 8.83 -1.98
CA GLU A 143 -23.81 7.94 -2.70
C GLU A 143 -23.26 6.52 -2.82
N ASP A 144 -21.97 6.39 -3.09
CA ASP A 144 -21.20 5.15 -2.96
C ASP A 144 -21.33 4.50 -1.58
N LYS A 145 -21.23 5.24 -0.48
CA LYS A 145 -21.44 4.70 0.87
C LYS A 145 -22.80 4.01 1.00
N TYR A 146 -23.85 4.69 0.55
CA TYR A 146 -25.18 4.09 0.51
C TYR A 146 -25.19 2.80 -0.32
N TRP A 147 -24.58 2.82 -1.50
CA TRP A 147 -24.54 1.64 -2.37
C TRP A 147 -23.64 0.51 -1.86
N HIS A 148 -22.58 0.83 -1.13
CA HIS A 148 -21.69 -0.13 -0.48
C HIS A 148 -22.52 -0.98 0.49
N TYR A 149 -23.11 -0.35 1.50
CA TYR A 149 -23.99 -1.02 2.46
C TYR A 149 -25.18 -1.70 1.78
N LYS A 150 -25.81 -1.00 0.82
CA LYS A 150 -26.97 -1.55 0.13
C LYS A 150 -26.66 -2.83 -0.66
N SER A 151 -25.42 -3.01 -1.11
CA SER A 151 -25.00 -4.17 -1.91
C SER A 151 -24.55 -5.37 -1.07
N GLN A 152 -24.38 -5.20 0.24
CA GLN A 152 -23.86 -6.27 1.10
C GLN A 152 -24.81 -7.49 1.14
N PRO A 153 -24.29 -8.71 1.22
CA PRO A 153 -25.10 -9.93 1.33
C PRO A 153 -25.97 -9.93 2.60
N ARG A 154 -27.27 -10.18 2.45
CA ARG A 154 -28.23 -10.22 3.56
C ARG A 154 -28.78 -11.61 3.77
N SER A 155 -28.94 -11.99 5.02
CA SER A 155 -29.69 -13.18 5.42
C SER A 155 -31.00 -12.71 6.05
N SER A 156 -32.10 -13.32 5.62
CA SER A 156 -33.46 -13.05 6.13
C SER A 156 -33.69 -13.59 7.55
N CYS A 157 -32.67 -14.17 8.19
CA CYS A 157 -32.76 -14.73 9.52
C CYS A 157 -31.44 -14.49 10.27
N CYS A 158 -31.54 -14.47 11.59
CA CYS A 158 -30.80 -13.57 12.46
C CYS A 158 -29.37 -13.98 12.84
N ASP A 159 -28.84 -15.07 12.29
CA ASP A 159 -27.55 -15.64 12.72
C ASP A 159 -26.36 -14.67 12.48
N ASP A 160 -26.52 -13.72 11.56
CA ASP A 160 -25.49 -12.76 11.16
C ASP A 160 -25.98 -11.30 11.29
N TRP A 161 -26.92 -11.04 12.20
CA TRP A 161 -27.47 -9.69 12.37
C TRP A 161 -26.54 -8.73 13.11
N ALA A 162 -25.57 -9.25 13.87
CA ALA A 162 -24.59 -8.41 14.55
C ALA A 162 -23.78 -7.52 13.59
N LYS A 163 -23.56 -7.94 12.34
CA LYS A 163 -22.82 -7.16 11.34
C LYS A 163 -23.50 -5.84 10.92
N PHE A 164 -24.80 -5.71 11.15
CA PHE A 164 -25.55 -4.48 10.84
C PHE A 164 -25.32 -3.42 11.92
N VAL A 165 -24.68 -3.77 13.04
CA VAL A 165 -24.28 -2.81 14.07
C VAL A 165 -22.92 -2.22 13.66
N THR A 166 -22.91 -0.93 13.34
CA THR A 166 -21.75 -0.22 12.75
C THR A 166 -21.38 1.00 13.59
N PRO A 167 -20.87 0.82 14.82
CA PRO A 167 -20.61 1.94 15.73
C PRO A 167 -19.49 2.84 15.25
N ASP A 168 -18.49 2.29 14.55
CA ASP A 168 -17.33 3.03 14.06
C ASP A 168 -17.63 3.89 12.81
N ASP A 169 -18.82 3.74 12.22
CA ASP A 169 -19.24 4.54 11.06
C ASP A 169 -19.28 6.05 11.41
N PRO A 170 -18.63 6.93 10.62
CA PRO A 170 -18.58 8.37 10.91
C PRO A 170 -19.95 9.05 11.06
N THR A 171 -20.98 8.56 10.36
CA THR A 171 -22.35 9.06 10.50
C THR A 171 -22.95 8.68 11.85
N ILE A 172 -22.68 7.47 12.34
CA ILE A 172 -23.10 7.01 13.66
C ILE A 172 -22.35 7.76 14.76
N GLN A 173 -21.05 7.97 14.61
CA GLN A 173 -20.24 8.78 15.53
C GLN A 173 -20.77 10.22 15.64
N THR A 174 -21.21 10.81 14.51
CA THR A 174 -21.85 12.13 14.50
C THR A 174 -23.15 12.15 15.32
N ILE A 175 -24.00 11.13 15.16
CA ILE A 175 -25.25 11.03 15.93
C ILE A 175 -24.95 10.83 17.42
N ALA A 176 -23.98 9.98 17.76
CA ALA A 176 -23.54 9.77 19.14
C ALA A 176 -23.03 11.07 19.79
N GLN A 177 -22.27 11.88 19.05
CA GLN A 177 -21.82 13.18 19.52
C GLN A 177 -23.00 14.14 19.77
N ASP A 178 -23.98 14.22 18.85
CA ASP A 178 -25.18 15.04 19.04
C ASP A 178 -26.01 14.60 20.26
N VAL A 179 -26.12 13.29 20.49
CA VAL A 179 -26.74 12.72 21.70
C VAL A 179 -25.98 13.13 22.96
N ALA A 180 -24.64 13.10 22.93
CA ALA A 180 -23.81 13.53 24.04
C ALA A 180 -23.94 15.05 24.30
N ASP A 181 -24.04 15.86 23.25
CA ASP A 181 -24.23 17.31 23.37
C ASP A 181 -25.63 17.66 23.89
N ALA A 182 -26.65 16.92 23.47
CA ALA A 182 -28.00 17.02 24.05
C ALA A 182 -28.02 16.65 25.54
N SER A 183 -27.23 15.65 25.95
CA SER A 183 -27.07 15.28 27.37
C SER A 183 -26.55 16.45 28.20
N ILE A 184 -25.52 17.14 27.70
CA ILE A 184 -24.91 18.30 28.37
C ILE A 184 -25.89 19.48 28.41
N SER A 185 -26.47 19.83 27.26
CA SER A 185 -27.31 21.03 27.12
C SER A 185 -28.65 20.93 27.87
N THR A 186 -29.21 19.72 27.99
CA THR A 186 -30.48 19.49 28.69
C THR A 186 -30.31 19.06 30.15
N GLY A 187 -29.08 18.77 30.59
CA GLY A 187 -28.78 18.20 31.90
C GLY A 187 -29.31 16.78 32.10
N ASP A 188 -29.61 16.05 31.03
CA ASP A 188 -30.04 14.66 31.07
C ASP A 188 -28.85 13.72 30.93
N THR A 189 -28.40 13.10 32.02
CA THR A 189 -27.25 12.18 31.99
C THR A 189 -27.57 10.80 31.37
N ASN A 190 -28.85 10.49 31.11
CA ASN A 190 -29.24 9.22 30.51
C ASN A 190 -29.17 9.30 28.97
N LYS A 191 -27.96 9.18 28.42
CA LYS A 191 -27.72 9.22 26.97
C LYS A 191 -28.49 8.15 26.21
N ALA A 192 -28.70 6.97 26.79
CA ALA A 192 -29.51 5.93 26.16
C ALA A 192 -30.96 6.39 25.93
N ARG A 193 -31.59 7.07 26.90
CA ARG A 193 -32.91 7.69 26.70
C ARG A 193 -32.87 8.76 25.61
N ILE A 194 -31.80 9.55 25.51
CA ILE A 194 -31.68 10.57 24.48
C ILE A 194 -31.60 9.91 23.10
N ALA A 195 -30.77 8.88 22.95
CA ALA A 195 -30.65 8.07 21.74
C ALA A 195 -31.99 7.44 21.32
N ILE A 196 -32.82 6.97 22.27
CA ILE A 196 -34.20 6.52 21.97
C ILE A 196 -34.96 7.61 21.22
N ASN A 197 -34.92 8.87 21.65
CA ASN A 197 -35.67 9.94 20.97
C ASN A 197 -35.15 10.24 19.56
N PHE A 198 -33.86 10.01 19.30
CA PHE A 198 -33.33 10.08 17.94
C PHE A 198 -33.92 8.97 17.08
N VAL A 199 -33.85 7.72 17.56
CA VAL A 199 -34.35 6.56 16.81
C VAL A 199 -35.87 6.61 16.62
N GLU A 200 -36.62 7.06 17.62
CA GLU A 200 -38.08 7.25 17.55
C GLU A 200 -38.51 8.36 16.58
N SER A 201 -37.57 9.15 16.04
CA SER A 201 -37.87 10.09 14.95
C SER A 201 -38.04 9.41 13.58
N MET A 202 -37.61 8.15 13.45
CA MET A 202 -37.77 7.36 12.22
C MET A 202 -39.21 6.87 12.07
N VAL A 203 -39.68 6.81 10.82
CA VAL A 203 -41.02 6.27 10.52
C VAL A 203 -41.00 4.76 10.63
N TYR A 204 -41.86 4.18 11.47
CA TYR A 204 -42.01 2.73 11.56
C TYR A 204 -42.81 2.20 10.35
N GLU A 205 -42.19 1.34 9.53
CA GLU A 205 -42.82 0.77 8.34
C GLU A 205 -42.25 -0.62 8.06
N TYR A 206 -43.12 -1.62 7.86
CA TYR A 206 -42.72 -2.99 7.56
C TYR A 206 -42.15 -3.12 6.15
N ASP A 207 -41.16 -4.00 5.97
CA ASP A 207 -40.56 -4.27 4.66
C ASP A 207 -41.55 -4.70 3.58
N ILE A 208 -42.57 -5.47 3.96
CA ILE A 208 -43.58 -5.95 3.01
C ILE A 208 -44.40 -4.78 2.43
N ASP A 209 -44.60 -3.73 3.23
CA ASP A 209 -45.35 -2.55 2.81
C ASP A 209 -44.47 -1.60 1.98
N TYR A 210 -43.16 -1.55 2.27
CA TYR A 210 -42.22 -0.65 1.63
C TYR A 210 -41.61 -1.19 0.33
N ILE A 211 -41.08 -2.41 0.35
CA ILE A 211 -40.36 -3.04 -0.78
C ILE A 211 -40.94 -4.39 -1.20
N SER A 212 -42.07 -4.80 -0.63
CA SER A 212 -42.75 -6.08 -0.93
C SER A 212 -41.88 -7.31 -0.67
N GLN A 213 -40.97 -7.22 0.29
CA GLN A 213 -40.18 -8.34 0.80
C GLN A 213 -40.62 -8.70 2.21
N LEU A 214 -40.48 -9.97 2.60
CA LEU A 214 -40.88 -10.38 3.95
C LEU A 214 -39.94 -9.85 5.03
N GLU A 215 -38.65 -9.73 4.70
CA GLU A 215 -37.59 -9.28 5.61
C GLU A 215 -36.40 -8.76 4.77
N TRP A 216 -35.90 -7.58 5.12
CA TRP A 216 -34.81 -6.86 4.46
C TRP A 216 -34.08 -6.00 5.50
N PRO A 217 -33.20 -6.62 6.32
CA PRO A 217 -32.47 -5.89 7.33
C PRO A 217 -31.60 -4.80 6.69
N LYS A 218 -31.75 -3.57 7.19
CA LYS A 218 -31.03 -2.39 6.73
C LYS A 218 -29.83 -2.11 7.62
N TYR A 219 -28.74 -1.68 6.99
CA TYR A 219 -27.70 -1.00 7.74
C TYR A 219 -28.22 0.34 8.28
N PRO A 220 -27.65 0.87 9.39
CA PRO A 220 -28.05 2.15 9.96
C PRO A 220 -28.08 3.30 8.93
N ILE A 221 -27.11 3.34 8.01
CA ILE A 221 -27.05 4.32 6.91
C ILE A 221 -28.29 4.27 6.01
N GLU A 222 -28.77 3.08 5.67
CA GLU A 222 -29.98 2.91 4.86
C GLU A 222 -31.22 3.41 5.62
N THR A 223 -31.36 3.04 6.90
CA THR A 223 -32.45 3.50 7.78
C THR A 223 -32.49 5.02 7.90
N ILE A 224 -31.32 5.64 8.03
CA ILE A 224 -31.14 7.09 8.15
C ILE A 224 -31.54 7.81 6.84
N ILE A 225 -31.10 7.31 5.69
CA ILE A 225 -31.43 7.91 4.38
C ILE A 225 -32.94 7.79 4.11
N ASP A 226 -33.51 6.62 4.33
CA ASP A 226 -34.94 6.38 4.08
C ASP A 226 -35.83 7.05 5.16
N GLN A 227 -35.24 7.41 6.30
CA GLN A 227 -35.88 7.89 7.54
C GLN A 227 -37.00 6.96 8.00
N ARG A 228 -36.80 5.65 7.82
CA ARG A 228 -37.77 4.61 8.14
C ARG A 228 -37.11 3.24 8.29
N GLY A 229 -37.75 2.41 9.09
CA GLY A 229 -37.42 1.00 9.28
C GLY A 229 -38.39 0.38 10.26
N ASP A 230 -38.42 -0.94 10.33
CA ASP A 230 -39.18 -1.69 11.33
C ASP A 230 -38.28 -2.13 12.48
N CYS A 231 -38.51 -3.32 13.06
CA CYS A 231 -38.01 -3.64 14.39
C CYS A 231 -36.51 -3.86 14.43
N GLU A 232 -35.96 -4.58 13.46
CA GLU A 232 -34.55 -4.91 13.34
C GLU A 232 -33.75 -3.69 12.89
N ASP A 233 -34.24 -2.94 11.90
CA ASP A 233 -33.62 -1.72 11.38
C ASP A 233 -33.37 -0.69 12.48
N THR A 234 -34.43 -0.38 13.23
CA THR A 234 -34.34 0.59 14.34
C THR A 234 -33.51 0.04 15.50
N SER A 235 -33.48 -1.28 15.69
CA SER A 235 -32.62 -1.93 16.70
C SER A 235 -31.15 -1.86 16.32
N PHE A 236 -30.78 -2.06 15.05
CA PHE A 236 -29.40 -1.94 14.57
C PHE A 236 -28.90 -0.50 14.67
N LEU A 237 -29.72 0.47 14.26
CA LEU A 237 -29.40 1.88 14.43
C LEU A 237 -29.20 2.22 15.91
N MET A 238 -30.10 1.76 16.79
CA MET A 238 -30.00 2.01 18.21
C MET A 238 -28.74 1.40 18.83
N ALA A 239 -28.45 0.13 18.53
CA ALA A 239 -27.26 -0.55 19.02
C ALA A 239 -25.98 0.17 18.56
N SER A 240 -25.91 0.59 17.30
CA SER A 240 -24.75 1.30 16.75
C SER A 240 -24.49 2.62 17.48
N ILE A 241 -25.54 3.40 17.74
CA ILE A 241 -25.43 4.67 18.49
C ILE A 241 -24.99 4.41 19.94
N LEU A 242 -25.54 3.38 20.59
CA LEU A 242 -25.21 3.04 21.98
C LEU A 242 -23.76 2.55 22.11
N GLU A 243 -23.29 1.70 21.20
CA GLU A 243 -21.90 1.24 21.19
C GLU A 243 -20.92 2.38 20.89
N ALA A 244 -21.25 3.29 19.96
CA ALA A 244 -20.49 4.52 19.74
C ALA A 244 -20.46 5.46 20.98
N LEU A 245 -21.43 5.31 21.89
CA LEU A 245 -21.49 6.00 23.18
C LEU A 245 -20.82 5.24 24.33
N ASP A 246 -20.09 4.16 24.04
CA ASP A 246 -19.40 3.29 25.00
C ASP A 246 -20.36 2.48 25.91
N TYR A 247 -21.53 2.09 25.37
CA TYR A 247 -22.42 1.12 26.01
C TYR A 247 -22.29 -0.25 25.36
N ASP A 248 -22.15 -1.31 26.16
CA ASP A 248 -22.27 -2.68 25.68
C ASP A 248 -23.72 -2.96 25.25
N THR A 249 -23.91 -3.52 24.05
CA THR A 249 -25.24 -3.89 23.56
C THR A 249 -25.34 -5.36 23.15
N ILE A 250 -26.57 -5.87 23.14
CA ILE A 250 -26.91 -7.16 22.55
C ILE A 250 -28.17 -6.99 21.71
N ILE A 251 -28.16 -7.52 20.50
CA ILE A 251 -29.38 -7.68 19.70
C ILE A 251 -29.99 -9.03 20.01
N ARG A 252 -31.29 -9.06 20.29
CA ARG A 252 -32.03 -10.29 20.54
C ARG A 252 -33.22 -10.36 19.59
N CYS A 253 -33.16 -11.31 18.66
CA CYS A 253 -34.31 -11.68 17.84
C CYS A 253 -35.21 -12.66 18.63
N TRP A 254 -36.53 -12.51 18.49
CA TRP A 254 -37.50 -13.41 19.09
C TRP A 254 -38.41 -13.99 18.00
N PHE A 255 -38.40 -15.32 17.88
CA PHE A 255 -39.28 -16.05 16.98
C PHE A 255 -40.46 -16.63 17.75
N ASN A 256 -41.66 -16.43 17.21
CA ASN A 256 -42.89 -17.12 17.62
C ASN A 256 -43.13 -18.36 16.75
#